data_AF-A0A7S4JMK3-F1
#
_entry.id   AF-A0A7S4JMK3-F1
#
_cell.length_a   1.000
_cell.length_b   1.000
_cell.length_c   1.000
_cell.angle_alpha   90.00
_cell.angle_beta   90.00
_cell.angle_gamma   90.00
#
_symmetry.space_group_name_H-M   'P 1'
#
loop_
_entity.id
_entity.type
_entity.pdbx_description
1 polymer ?
#
loop_
_entity_poly.entity_id
_entity_poly.type
_entity_poly.pdbx_seq_one_letter_code
_entity_poly.pdbx_strand_id
1 'polypeptide(L)'
;MGLADTFRGIFQSFGMDVSRSNSLLIVTTFCLLPLCLLKNLAALAPFSLAGIVAMLFAGCVMAARYLGGGYALGSGEGLEAGGRFLADVAEEFVPKFGSDGAMSVFRPGTFVFVCMLSTAFMAHFNAPKFYLELKDNTVPRFNRVVNMSFLFSVLIQAAIMAVGFLTFGTASSGLVLNNYSPRDALVSVARIAVAFSVVFTYPMPFVGCRDGVLDLMEIPRERRTDAYVNSVTVTLLGLVTAAALKFSDISFVLSFGGATLGNALIYVFPALMFRGAVRSMGESATEGLKRETTVAAAHMVLGVVLGTLGAIYAVKGTGGGH
;
A
#
# COMPACT_ATOMS: atom_id res chain seq x y z
N MET A 1 0.82 -10.96 0.22
CA MET A 1 1.82 -11.03 1.31
C MET A 1 1.21 -10.50 2.60
N GLY A 2 0.91 -9.19 2.72
CA GLY A 2 0.24 -8.64 3.92
C GLY A 2 -1.05 -9.35 4.32
N LEU A 3 -1.91 -9.73 3.37
CA LEU A 3 -3.10 -10.55 3.65
C LEU A 3 -2.78 -11.89 4.32
N ALA A 4 -1.70 -12.58 3.92
CA ALA A 4 -1.34 -13.86 4.51
C ALA A 4 -0.96 -13.70 5.98
N ASP A 5 -0.18 -12.65 6.29
CA ASP A 5 0.25 -12.36 7.65
C ASP A 5 -0.91 -11.86 8.53
N THR A 6 -1.79 -11.02 7.98
CA THR A 6 -3.02 -10.59 8.67
C THR A 6 -3.92 -11.78 8.98
N PHE A 7 -4.19 -12.65 8.00
CA PHE A 7 -5.03 -13.83 8.21
C PHE A 7 -4.37 -14.86 9.12
N ARG A 8 -3.05 -15.04 9.05
CA ARG A 8 -2.31 -15.85 10.03
C ARG A 8 -2.51 -15.30 11.45
N GLY A 9 -2.36 -13.99 11.63
CA GLY A 9 -2.63 -13.34 12.92
C GLY A 9 -4.07 -13.54 13.40
N ILE A 10 -5.05 -13.49 12.49
CA ILE A 10 -6.46 -13.80 12.80
C ILE A 10 -6.61 -15.26 13.24
N PHE A 11 -6.05 -16.22 12.49
CA PHE A 11 -6.11 -17.64 12.85
C PHE A 11 -5.46 -17.91 14.22
N GLN A 12 -4.32 -17.27 14.50
CA GLN A 12 -3.65 -17.34 15.80
C GLN A 12 -4.51 -16.78 16.93
N SER A 13 -5.24 -15.68 16.71
CA SER A 13 -6.21 -15.15 17.68
C SER A 13 -7.33 -16.16 18.02
N PHE A 14 -7.63 -17.10 17.13
CA PHE A 14 -8.57 -18.22 17.36
C PHE A 14 -7.88 -19.52 17.81
N GLY A 15 -6.57 -19.50 18.13
CA GLY A 15 -5.82 -20.68 18.56
C GLY A 15 -5.47 -21.66 17.44
N MET A 16 -5.62 -21.26 16.17
CA MET A 16 -5.23 -22.08 15.02
C MET A 16 -3.84 -21.67 14.52
N ASP A 17 -2.90 -22.61 14.50
CA ASP A 17 -1.58 -22.39 13.90
C ASP A 17 -1.59 -22.79 12.42
N VAL A 18 -1.93 -21.81 11.57
CA VAL A 18 -1.95 -21.99 10.11
C VAL A 18 -0.67 -21.37 9.54
N SER A 19 0.04 -22.14 8.71
CA SER A 19 1.23 -21.63 8.03
C SER A 19 0.89 -20.46 7.10
N ARG A 20 1.82 -19.51 6.94
CA ARG A 20 1.65 -18.35 6.03
C ARG A 20 1.24 -18.77 4.62
N SER A 21 1.84 -19.84 4.10
CA SER A 21 1.54 -20.39 2.78
C SER A 21 0.09 -20.89 2.69
N ASN A 22 -0.38 -21.61 3.70
CA ASN A 22 -1.76 -22.11 3.74
C ASN A 22 -2.75 -20.97 3.90
N SER A 23 -2.47 -19.98 4.77
CA SER A 23 -3.31 -18.79 4.92
C SER A 23 -3.45 -18.04 3.59
N LEU A 24 -2.35 -17.87 2.84
CA LEU A 24 -2.38 -17.24 1.53
C LEU A 24 -3.26 -18.01 0.54
N LEU A 25 -3.09 -19.32 0.44
CA LEU A 25 -3.86 -20.15 -0.50
C LEU A 25 -5.36 -20.13 -0.17
N ILE A 26 -5.73 -20.20 1.11
CA ILE A 26 -7.12 -20.13 1.57
C ILE A 26 -7.73 -18.78 1.17
N VAL A 27 -7.07 -17.68 1.49
CA VAL A 27 -7.56 -16.33 1.19
C VAL A 27 -7.65 -16.09 -0.32
N THR A 28 -6.65 -16.51 -1.09
CA THR A 28 -6.68 -16.39 -2.55
C THR A 28 -7.88 -17.14 -3.13
N THR A 29 -8.09 -18.40 -2.74
CA THR A 29 -9.13 -19.25 -3.34
C THR A 29 -10.54 -18.83 -2.92
N PHE A 30 -10.76 -18.57 -1.62
CA PHE A 30 -12.10 -18.36 -1.09
C PHE A 30 -12.52 -16.89 -1.00
N CYS A 31 -11.57 -15.95 -0.99
CA CYS A 31 -11.87 -14.52 -0.90
C CYS A 31 -11.49 -13.77 -2.17
N LEU A 32 -10.23 -13.85 -2.61
CA LEU A 32 -9.75 -12.99 -3.70
C LEU A 32 -10.25 -13.44 -5.07
N LEU A 33 -10.25 -14.74 -5.35
CA LEU A 33 -10.69 -15.29 -6.64
C LEU A 33 -12.14 -14.89 -6.99
N PRO A 34 -13.15 -15.16 -6.14
CA PRO A 34 -14.53 -14.78 -6.48
C PRO A 34 -14.67 -13.26 -6.69
N LEU A 35 -13.96 -12.46 -5.90
CA LEU A 35 -13.99 -11.00 -6.02
C LEU A 35 -13.29 -10.49 -7.29
N CYS A 36 -12.18 -11.10 -7.70
CA CYS A 36 -11.46 -10.72 -8.93
C CYS A 36 -12.21 -11.14 -10.21
N LEU A 37 -13.09 -12.13 -10.11
CA LEU A 37 -13.96 -12.56 -11.21
C LEU A 37 -15.16 -11.62 -11.43
N LEU A 38 -15.42 -10.68 -10.51
CA LEU A 38 -16.49 -9.70 -10.66
C LEU A 38 -16.24 -8.80 -11.88
N LYS A 39 -17.27 -8.67 -12.71
CA LYS A 39 -17.23 -7.89 -13.95
C LYS A 39 -17.47 -6.40 -13.71
N ASN A 40 -18.25 -6.08 -12.68
CA ASN A 40 -18.61 -4.72 -12.34
C ASN A 40 -18.08 -4.35 -10.95
N LEU A 41 -17.13 -3.43 -10.91
CA LEU A 41 -16.55 -2.91 -9.66
C LEU A 41 -17.49 -1.93 -8.93
N ALA A 42 -18.58 -1.47 -9.55
CA ALA A 42 -19.58 -0.66 -8.86
C ALA A 42 -20.21 -1.40 -7.67
N ALA A 43 -20.29 -2.75 -7.75
CA ALA A 43 -20.72 -3.58 -6.63
C ALA A 43 -19.78 -3.48 -5.41
N LEU A 44 -18.53 -3.06 -5.61
CA LEU A 44 -17.53 -2.85 -4.56
C LEU A 44 -17.55 -1.44 -3.95
N ALA A 45 -18.28 -0.50 -4.54
CA ALA A 45 -18.38 0.87 -4.01
C ALA A 45 -18.81 0.93 -2.53
N PRO A 46 -19.87 0.23 -2.07
CA PRO A 46 -20.23 0.25 -0.64
C PRO A 46 -19.15 -0.38 0.25
N PHE A 47 -18.44 -1.40 -0.26
CA PHE A 47 -17.36 -2.06 0.46
C PHE A 47 -16.10 -1.20 0.56
N SER A 48 -15.90 -0.26 -0.37
CA SER A 48 -14.80 0.71 -0.31
C SER A 48 -14.99 1.69 0.85
N LEU A 49 -16.23 2.18 1.06
CA LEU A 49 -16.56 3.00 2.22
C LEU A 49 -16.37 2.21 3.52
N ALA A 50 -16.87 0.97 3.57
CA ALA A 50 -16.66 0.09 4.71
C ALA A 50 -15.17 -0.16 4.97
N GLY A 51 -14.34 -0.27 3.92
CA GLY A 51 -12.89 -0.40 4.01
C GLY A 51 -12.21 0.83 4.62
N ILE A 52 -12.68 2.05 4.30
CA ILE A 52 -12.19 3.29 4.93
C ILE A 52 -12.54 3.30 6.42
N VAL A 53 -13.78 2.98 6.78
CA VAL A 53 -14.23 2.89 8.17
C VAL A 53 -13.41 1.85 8.95
N ALA A 54 -13.13 0.70 8.34
CA ALA A 54 -12.31 -0.34 8.92
C ALA A 54 -10.86 0.10 9.19
N MET A 55 -10.26 0.86 8.27
CA MET A 55 -8.92 1.43 8.47
C MET A 55 -8.89 2.51 9.56
N LEU A 56 -9.91 3.37 9.61
CA LEU A 56 -10.05 4.37 10.68
C LEU A 56 -10.23 3.70 12.03
N PHE A 57 -11.05 2.64 12.10
CA PHE A 57 -11.20 1.84 13.31
C PHE A 57 -9.86 1.26 13.77
N ALA A 58 -9.09 0.65 12.87
CA ALA A 58 -7.76 0.14 13.21
C ALA A 58 -6.83 1.24 13.72
N GLY A 59 -6.84 2.41 13.09
CA GLY A 59 -6.09 3.59 13.56
C GLY A 59 -6.50 4.04 14.97
N CYS A 60 -7.81 4.08 15.26
CA CYS A 60 -8.32 4.42 16.59
C CYS A 60 -7.90 3.38 17.64
N VAL A 61 -7.92 2.09 17.30
CA VAL A 61 -7.43 1.02 18.19
C VAL A 61 -5.95 1.20 18.48
N MET A 62 -5.13 1.46 17.45
CA MET A 62 -3.70 1.74 17.64
C MET A 62 -3.49 2.95 18.55
N ALA A 63 -4.26 4.04 18.34
CA ALA A 63 -4.16 5.25 19.14
C ALA A 63 -4.56 5.00 20.60
N ALA A 64 -5.62 4.22 20.84
CA ALA A 64 -6.02 3.82 22.18
C ALA A 64 -4.94 2.98 22.87
N ARG A 65 -4.24 2.09 22.14
CA ARG A 65 -3.13 1.29 22.69
C ARG A 65 -1.90 2.12 23.02
N TYR A 66 -1.60 3.12 22.20
CA TYR A 66 -0.55 4.09 22.47
C TYR A 66 -0.87 4.92 23.73
N LEU A 67 -2.01 5.61 23.73
CA LEU A 67 -2.42 6.50 24.83
C LEU A 67 -2.64 5.75 26.15
N GLY A 68 -3.10 4.50 26.08
CA GLY A 68 -3.30 3.65 27.26
C GLY A 68 -2.03 2.96 27.76
N GLY A 69 -0.87 3.17 27.15
CA GLY A 69 0.40 2.57 27.58
C GLY A 69 0.44 1.04 27.50
N GLY A 70 -0.42 0.42 26.68
CA GLY A 70 -0.58 -1.05 26.65
C GLY A 70 0.69 -1.82 26.25
N TYR A 71 1.62 -1.12 25.60
CA TYR A 71 2.90 -1.63 25.11
C TYR A 71 4.08 -0.77 25.61
N ALA A 72 3.88 0.10 26.60
CA ALA A 72 4.94 0.96 27.12
C ALA A 72 6.07 0.14 27.75
N LEU A 73 7.33 0.54 27.54
CA LEU A 73 8.47 -0.02 28.24
C LEU A 73 8.37 0.37 29.73
N GLY A 74 8.60 -0.58 30.64
CA GLY A 74 8.64 -0.30 32.08
C GLY A 74 9.80 0.63 32.44
N SER A 75 9.60 1.49 33.43
CA SER A 75 10.63 2.42 33.93
C SER A 75 11.37 1.84 35.15
N GLY A 76 12.64 1.45 34.97
CA GLY A 76 13.61 1.28 36.06
C GLY A 76 13.80 -0.14 36.64
N GLU A 77 14.97 -0.34 37.28
CA GLU A 77 15.30 -1.53 38.07
C GLU A 77 14.38 -1.63 39.29
N GLY A 78 13.46 -2.61 39.26
CA GLY A 78 12.51 -2.85 40.35
C GLY A 78 11.05 -2.81 39.88
N LEU A 79 10.64 -3.84 39.14
CA LEU A 79 9.26 -4.33 39.02
C LEU A 79 8.13 -3.32 38.75
N GLU A 80 8.35 -2.22 38.03
CA GLU A 80 7.25 -1.63 37.24
C GLU A 80 7.06 -2.50 36.00
N ALA A 81 6.15 -3.47 36.10
CA ALA A 81 5.78 -4.33 34.97
C ALA A 81 5.38 -3.43 33.80
N GLY A 82 6.06 -3.58 32.66
CA GLY A 82 5.75 -2.83 31.45
C GLY A 82 4.30 -3.01 31.01
N GLY A 83 3.91 -2.34 29.92
CA GLY A 83 2.54 -2.35 29.41
C GLY A 83 1.93 -3.77 29.38
N ARG A 84 0.62 -3.87 29.67
CA ARG A 84 -0.10 -5.14 29.85
C ARG A 84 0.22 -6.22 28.80
N PHE A 85 0.44 -5.83 27.56
CA PHE A 85 0.66 -6.76 26.44
C PHE A 85 2.14 -6.96 26.10
N LEU A 86 3.06 -6.23 26.73
CA LEU A 86 4.48 -6.22 26.40
C LEU A 86 5.13 -7.61 26.50
N ALA A 87 4.74 -8.42 27.50
CA ALA A 87 5.26 -9.78 27.70
C ALA A 87 4.85 -10.76 26.59
N ASP A 88 3.79 -10.46 25.84
CA ASP A 88 3.31 -11.30 24.73
C ASP A 88 3.88 -10.85 23.37
N VAL A 89 4.64 -9.76 23.33
CA VAL A 89 5.25 -9.24 22.09
C VAL A 89 6.47 -10.08 21.74
N ALA A 90 6.61 -10.44 20.47
CA ALA A 90 7.82 -11.12 19.98
C ALA A 90 9.06 -10.24 20.21
N GLU A 91 10.21 -10.85 20.52
CA GLU A 91 11.44 -10.12 20.87
C GLU A 91 11.85 -9.08 19.83
N GLU A 92 11.69 -9.42 18.54
CA GLU A 92 11.95 -8.51 17.41
C GLU A 92 11.05 -7.27 17.37
N PHE A 93 9.86 -7.33 17.98
CA PHE A 93 8.84 -6.28 17.97
C PHE A 93 8.72 -5.49 19.27
N VAL A 94 9.54 -5.81 20.28
CA VAL A 94 9.62 -5.02 21.52
C VAL A 94 9.97 -3.57 21.15
N PRO A 95 9.25 -2.55 21.68
CA PRO A 95 9.48 -1.16 21.31
C PRO A 95 10.94 -0.72 21.48
N LYS A 96 11.48 -0.04 20.45
CA LYS A 96 12.87 0.44 20.42
C LYS A 96 12.93 1.88 19.94
N PHE A 97 13.34 2.80 20.79
CA PHE A 97 13.48 4.21 20.46
C PHE A 97 14.95 4.63 20.46
N GLY A 98 15.39 5.29 19.39
CA GLY A 98 16.75 5.83 19.25
C GLY A 98 16.84 7.30 19.67
N SER A 99 18.06 7.82 19.71
CA SER A 99 18.35 9.22 20.10
C SER A 99 18.44 10.20 18.93
N ASP A 100 18.28 9.75 17.70
CA ASP A 100 18.58 10.55 16.51
C ASP A 100 17.57 11.66 16.21
N GLY A 101 16.37 11.59 16.80
CA GLY A 101 15.33 12.60 16.64
C GLY A 101 15.05 12.97 15.17
N ALA A 102 14.96 14.27 14.88
CA ALA A 102 14.68 14.78 13.53
C ALA A 102 15.80 14.50 12.52
N MET A 103 17.04 14.27 12.96
CA MET A 103 18.18 14.00 12.06
C MET A 103 18.05 12.64 11.36
N SER A 104 17.16 11.77 11.84
CA SER A 104 16.82 10.50 11.19
C SER A 104 16.35 10.67 9.73
N VAL A 105 15.84 11.86 9.34
CA VAL A 105 15.41 12.14 7.96
C VAL A 105 16.54 12.01 6.94
N PHE A 106 17.79 12.19 7.34
CA PHE A 106 18.95 12.08 6.44
C PHE A 106 19.49 10.65 6.34
N ARG A 107 18.87 9.69 7.01
CA ARG A 107 19.29 8.29 6.91
C ARG A 107 18.89 7.66 5.59
N PRO A 108 19.65 6.66 5.10
CA PRO A 108 19.29 5.89 3.91
C PRO A 108 17.88 5.30 3.93
N GLY A 109 17.37 4.94 5.13
CA GLY A 109 16.00 4.44 5.30
C GLY A 109 14.91 5.42 4.84
N THR A 110 15.18 6.72 4.81
CA THR A 110 14.24 7.72 4.28
C THR A 110 13.98 7.52 2.80
N PHE A 111 14.99 7.11 2.01
CA PHE A 111 14.78 6.83 0.58
C PHE A 111 13.85 5.64 0.38
N VAL A 112 13.98 4.60 1.21
CA VAL A 112 13.08 3.44 1.23
C VAL A 112 11.66 3.91 1.56
N PHE A 113 11.50 4.76 2.57
CA PHE A 113 10.21 5.34 2.94
C PHE A 113 9.58 6.17 1.81
N VAL A 114 10.32 7.07 1.16
CA VAL A 114 9.83 7.85 0.02
C VAL A 114 9.34 6.94 -1.12
N CYS A 115 10.02 5.82 -1.35
CA CYS A 115 9.59 4.84 -2.35
C CYS A 115 8.34 4.07 -1.91
N MET A 116 8.22 3.73 -0.63
CA MET A 116 6.99 3.15 -0.09
C MET A 116 5.80 4.11 -0.22
N LEU A 117 6.02 5.43 -0.04
CA LEU A 117 4.98 6.44 -0.28
C LEU A 117 4.54 6.46 -1.74
N SER A 118 5.46 6.25 -2.68
CA SER A 118 5.12 6.14 -4.11
C SER A 118 4.15 4.97 -4.37
N THR A 119 4.33 3.83 -3.69
CA THR A 119 3.36 2.72 -3.73
C THR A 119 2.04 3.08 -3.03
N ALA A 120 2.10 3.68 -1.84
CA ALA A 120 0.93 4.01 -1.04
C ALA A 120 0.01 5.04 -1.72
N PHE A 121 0.57 5.96 -2.49
CA PHE A 121 -0.15 7.03 -3.20
C PHE A 121 -0.32 6.76 -4.70
N MET A 122 -0.11 5.51 -5.13
CA MET A 122 -0.32 5.12 -6.51
C MET A 122 -1.80 4.94 -6.85
N ALA A 123 -2.40 5.95 -7.48
CA ALA A 123 -3.77 5.87 -8.01
C ALA A 123 -3.86 6.16 -9.52
N HIS A 124 -2.74 6.51 -10.15
CA HIS A 124 -2.67 7.07 -11.51
C HIS A 124 -3.28 6.17 -12.59
N PHE A 125 -3.10 4.85 -12.50
CA PHE A 125 -3.66 3.89 -13.47
C PHE A 125 -5.20 3.82 -13.41
N ASN A 126 -5.82 4.17 -12.28
CA ASN A 126 -7.27 4.24 -12.14
C ASN A 126 -7.84 5.63 -12.49
N ALA A 127 -7.00 6.67 -12.56
CA ALA A 127 -7.44 8.04 -12.75
C ALA A 127 -8.31 8.25 -14.01
N PRO A 128 -7.98 7.68 -15.19
CA PRO A 128 -8.84 7.82 -16.37
C PRO A 128 -10.24 7.21 -16.15
N LYS A 129 -10.30 6.05 -15.50
CA LYS A 129 -11.58 5.38 -15.20
C LYS A 129 -12.41 6.21 -14.22
N PHE A 130 -11.79 6.71 -13.14
CA PHE A 130 -12.47 7.58 -12.18
C PHE A 130 -12.92 8.89 -12.80
N TYR A 131 -12.15 9.46 -13.72
CA TYR A 131 -12.57 10.65 -14.46
C TYR A 131 -13.83 10.38 -15.29
N LEU A 132 -13.84 9.27 -16.04
CA LEU A 132 -14.97 8.91 -16.91
C LEU A 132 -16.23 8.51 -16.11
N GLU A 133 -16.07 7.91 -14.93
CA GLU A 133 -17.18 7.51 -14.05
C GLU A 133 -17.70 8.65 -13.15
N LEU A 134 -16.94 9.74 -13.00
CA LEU A 134 -17.36 10.89 -12.20
C LEU A 134 -18.58 11.56 -12.85
N LYS A 135 -19.68 11.66 -12.09
CA LYS A 135 -20.88 12.39 -12.53
C LYS A 135 -20.54 13.85 -12.86
N ASP A 136 -20.98 14.30 -14.04
CA ASP A 136 -20.72 15.63 -14.59
C ASP A 136 -19.21 15.95 -14.61
N ASN A 137 -18.42 15.04 -15.21
CA ASN A 137 -16.97 15.14 -15.21
C ASN A 137 -16.47 16.38 -15.96
N THR A 138 -15.63 17.15 -15.27
CA THR A 138 -14.82 18.22 -15.86
C THR A 138 -13.46 18.19 -15.20
N VAL A 139 -12.41 18.63 -15.90
CA VAL A 139 -11.04 18.67 -15.34
C VAL A 139 -10.98 19.44 -14.00
N PRO A 140 -11.60 20.63 -13.84
CA PRO A 140 -11.60 21.33 -12.56
C PRO A 140 -12.30 20.57 -11.44
N ARG A 141 -13.43 19.92 -11.73
CA ARG A 141 -14.17 19.12 -10.73
C ARG A 141 -13.37 17.89 -10.32
N PHE A 142 -12.78 17.19 -11.28
CA PHE A 142 -11.94 16.02 -11.00
C PHE A 142 -10.72 16.41 -10.16
N ASN A 143 -10.04 17.51 -10.49
CA ASN A 143 -8.91 18.02 -9.70
C ASN A 143 -9.32 18.33 -8.26
N ARG A 144 -10.51 18.90 -8.03
CA ARG A 144 -11.02 19.14 -6.67
C ARG A 144 -11.24 17.84 -5.89
N VAL A 145 -11.83 16.84 -6.54
CA VAL A 145 -12.03 15.51 -5.92
C VAL A 145 -10.68 14.89 -5.58
N VAL A 146 -9.75 14.84 -6.54
CA VAL A 146 -8.39 14.31 -6.35
C VAL A 146 -7.68 15.02 -5.19
N ASN A 147 -7.63 16.36 -5.20
CA ASN A 147 -6.92 17.12 -4.18
C ASN A 147 -7.47 16.87 -2.76
N MET A 148 -8.80 16.85 -2.61
CA MET A 148 -9.43 16.56 -1.32
C MET A 148 -9.18 15.12 -0.88
N SER A 149 -9.32 14.15 -1.79
CA SER A 149 -9.05 12.74 -1.49
C SER A 149 -7.62 12.51 -1.01
N PHE A 150 -6.62 13.03 -1.74
CA PHE A 150 -5.22 12.90 -1.35
C PHE A 150 -4.90 13.62 -0.04
N LEU A 151 -5.47 14.82 0.19
CA LEU A 151 -5.28 15.54 1.45
C LEU A 151 -5.77 14.71 2.64
N PHE A 152 -7.01 14.21 2.60
CA PHE A 152 -7.53 13.37 3.69
C PHE A 152 -6.75 12.07 3.85
N SER A 153 -6.36 11.41 2.75
CA SER A 153 -5.53 10.20 2.81
C SER A 153 -4.18 10.47 3.46
N VAL A 154 -3.50 11.56 3.12
CA VAL A 154 -2.22 11.95 3.75
C VAL A 154 -2.40 12.18 5.25
N LEU A 155 -3.42 12.93 5.67
CA LEU A 155 -3.66 13.22 7.08
C LEU A 155 -3.94 11.95 7.90
N ILE A 156 -4.81 11.08 7.39
CA ILE A 156 -5.16 9.83 8.08
C ILE A 156 -3.94 8.90 8.16
N GLN A 157 -3.23 8.71 7.06
CA GLN A 157 -2.04 7.84 7.05
C GLN A 157 -0.93 8.40 7.93
N ALA A 158 -0.67 9.71 7.90
CA ALA A 158 0.32 10.33 8.77
C ALA A 158 -0.01 10.11 10.25
N ALA A 159 -1.28 10.26 10.65
CA ALA A 159 -1.70 10.00 12.03
C ALA A 159 -1.50 8.53 12.44
N ILE A 160 -1.90 7.56 11.59
CA ILE A 160 -1.74 6.13 11.88
C ILE A 160 -0.26 5.74 11.94
N MET A 161 0.55 6.22 10.99
CA MET A 161 2.00 6.00 10.98
C MET A 161 2.66 6.60 12.24
N ALA A 162 2.28 7.82 12.62
CA ALA A 162 2.81 8.47 13.81
C ALA A 162 2.48 7.66 15.07
N VAL A 163 1.24 7.23 15.25
CA VAL A 163 0.84 6.41 16.40
C VAL A 163 1.57 5.06 16.43
N GLY A 164 1.68 4.39 15.28
CA GLY A 164 2.43 3.12 15.18
C GLY A 164 3.90 3.30 15.58
N PHE A 165 4.55 4.32 15.02
CA PHE A 165 5.94 4.66 15.36
C PHE A 165 6.10 5.09 16.81
N LEU A 166 5.17 5.88 17.36
CA LEU A 166 5.20 6.27 18.77
C LEU A 166 4.97 5.08 19.72
N THR A 167 4.36 3.99 19.24
CA THR A 167 4.16 2.77 20.04
C THR A 167 5.37 1.85 20.02
N PHE A 168 5.97 1.60 18.85
CA PHE A 168 7.03 0.58 18.68
C PHE A 168 8.40 1.14 18.27
N GLY A 169 8.48 2.40 17.89
CA GLY A 169 9.68 3.05 17.40
C GLY A 169 10.26 2.33 16.17
N THR A 170 11.56 2.11 16.20
CA THR A 170 12.33 1.43 15.15
C THR A 170 12.02 -0.06 15.00
N ALA A 171 11.35 -0.67 15.98
CA ALA A 171 10.90 -2.07 15.89
C ALA A 171 9.61 -2.24 15.07
N SER A 172 9.04 -1.15 14.53
CA SER A 172 7.82 -1.19 13.72
C SER A 172 7.98 -2.11 12.50
N SER A 173 7.12 -3.11 12.40
CA SER A 173 7.02 -3.99 11.23
C SER A 173 6.47 -3.24 10.02
N GLY A 174 6.81 -3.70 8.82
CA GLY A 174 6.20 -3.24 7.56
C GLY A 174 4.67 -3.37 7.55
N LEU A 175 4.14 -4.31 8.33
CA LEU A 175 2.74 -4.35 8.73
C LEU A 175 2.68 -4.19 10.25
N VAL A 176 2.46 -2.95 10.71
CA VAL A 176 2.52 -2.57 12.14
C VAL A 176 1.58 -3.39 13.04
N LEU A 177 0.48 -3.92 12.50
CA LEU A 177 -0.43 -4.80 13.26
C LEU A 177 0.22 -6.13 13.69
N ASN A 178 1.35 -6.51 13.08
CA ASN A 178 2.13 -7.68 13.49
C ASN A 178 2.90 -7.44 14.80
N ASN A 179 3.18 -6.19 15.16
CA ASN A 179 3.87 -5.85 16.41
C ASN A 179 3.01 -6.11 17.66
N TYR A 180 1.69 -6.03 17.51
CA TYR A 180 0.76 -6.15 18.63
C TYR A 180 0.56 -7.61 19.06
N SER A 181 0.29 -7.81 20.35
CA SER A 181 0.07 -9.14 20.92
C SER A 181 -1.13 -9.84 20.26
N PRO A 182 -1.04 -11.15 19.92
CA PRO A 182 -2.20 -11.95 19.51
C PRO A 182 -3.29 -12.05 20.58
N ARG A 183 -2.96 -11.85 21.86
CA ARG A 183 -3.91 -11.87 22.99
C ARG A 183 -4.67 -10.56 23.16
N ASP A 184 -4.29 -9.52 22.43
CA ASP A 184 -5.00 -8.26 22.40
C ASP A 184 -6.26 -8.40 21.52
N ALA A 185 -7.41 -8.64 22.17
CA ALA A 185 -8.68 -8.85 21.49
C ALA A 185 -9.09 -7.65 20.61
N LEU A 186 -8.83 -6.41 21.06
CA LEU A 186 -9.20 -5.21 20.32
C LEU A 186 -8.36 -5.07 19.04
N VAL A 187 -7.06 -5.36 19.13
CA VAL A 187 -6.18 -5.42 17.96
C VAL A 187 -6.56 -6.59 17.05
N SER A 188 -7.00 -7.72 17.61
CA SER A 188 -7.49 -8.85 16.80
C SER A 188 -8.70 -8.45 15.95
N VAL A 189 -9.64 -7.67 16.51
CA VAL A 189 -10.74 -7.07 15.72
C VAL A 189 -10.21 -6.08 14.68
N ALA A 190 -9.20 -5.28 15.01
CA ALA A 190 -8.55 -4.38 14.05
C ALA A 190 -7.89 -5.14 12.88
N ARG A 191 -7.28 -6.31 13.13
CA ARG A 191 -6.75 -7.19 12.07
C ARG A 191 -7.84 -7.67 11.13
N ILE A 192 -8.99 -8.07 11.66
CA ILE A 192 -10.16 -8.47 10.86
C ILE A 192 -10.65 -7.28 10.02
N ALA A 193 -10.72 -6.09 10.60
CA ALA A 193 -11.11 -4.86 9.90
C ALA A 193 -10.14 -4.53 8.75
N VAL A 194 -8.83 -4.56 8.99
CA VAL A 194 -7.82 -4.35 7.93
C VAL A 194 -7.89 -5.45 6.88
N ALA A 195 -8.04 -6.72 7.26
CA ALA A 195 -8.21 -7.83 6.32
C ALA A 195 -9.42 -7.61 5.41
N PHE A 196 -10.56 -7.23 5.99
CA PHE A 196 -11.77 -6.89 5.24
C PHE A 196 -11.49 -5.76 4.25
N SER A 197 -10.90 -4.65 4.72
CA SER A 197 -10.57 -3.51 3.86
C SER A 197 -9.69 -3.91 2.68
N VAL A 198 -8.62 -4.68 2.93
CA VAL A 198 -7.68 -5.12 1.88
C VAL A 198 -8.33 -6.11 0.92
N VAL A 199 -9.14 -7.06 1.40
CA VAL A 199 -9.83 -8.04 0.55
C VAL A 199 -10.78 -7.35 -0.42
N PHE A 200 -11.58 -6.39 0.05
CA PHE A 200 -12.55 -5.69 -0.80
C PHE A 200 -11.93 -4.61 -1.68
N THR A 201 -10.72 -4.14 -1.37
CA THR A 201 -10.01 -3.19 -2.23
C THR A 201 -9.11 -3.88 -3.26
N TYR A 202 -8.70 -5.13 -3.03
CA TYR A 202 -7.82 -5.91 -3.91
C TYR A 202 -8.27 -6.01 -5.38
N PRO A 203 -9.56 -6.19 -5.72
CA PRO A 203 -9.97 -6.34 -7.11
C PRO A 203 -9.73 -5.10 -7.97
N MET A 204 -9.69 -3.90 -7.37
CA MET A 204 -9.49 -2.65 -8.12
C MET A 204 -8.13 -2.59 -8.83
N PRO A 205 -6.97 -2.71 -8.16
CA PRO A 205 -5.68 -2.79 -8.83
C PRO A 205 -5.54 -4.07 -9.67
N PHE A 206 -6.17 -5.17 -9.27
CA PHE A 206 -6.11 -6.42 -10.02
C PHE A 206 -6.77 -6.30 -11.41
N VAL A 207 -7.92 -5.63 -11.51
CA VAL A 207 -8.56 -5.34 -12.80
C VAL A 207 -7.66 -4.49 -13.68
N GLY A 208 -7.00 -3.47 -13.13
CA GLY A 208 -6.01 -2.67 -13.86
C GLY A 208 -4.86 -3.52 -14.40
N CYS A 209 -4.33 -4.45 -13.59
CA CYS A 209 -3.30 -5.40 -14.01
C CYS A 209 -3.79 -6.31 -15.15
N ARG A 210 -4.97 -6.91 -15.00
CA ARG A 210 -5.57 -7.78 -16.01
C ARG A 210 -5.79 -7.05 -17.32
N ASP A 211 -6.40 -5.87 -17.28
CA ASP A 211 -6.70 -5.10 -18.48
C ASP A 211 -5.40 -4.62 -19.15
N GLY A 212 -4.39 -4.24 -18.36
CA GLY A 212 -3.05 -3.93 -18.86
C GLY A 212 -2.34 -5.11 -19.55
N VAL A 213 -2.48 -6.33 -19.03
CA VAL A 213 -1.96 -7.54 -19.70
C VAL A 213 -2.69 -7.82 -21.01
N LEU A 214 -4.01 -7.68 -21.03
CA LEU A 214 -4.80 -7.83 -22.25
C LEU A 214 -4.44 -6.80 -23.32
N ASP A 215 -4.17 -5.56 -22.91
CA ASP A 215 -3.72 -4.47 -23.78
C ASP A 215 -2.30 -4.72 -24.31
N LEU A 216 -1.38 -5.18 -23.46
CA LEU A 216 -0.01 -5.52 -23.85
C LEU A 216 0.05 -6.70 -24.84
N MET A 217 -0.87 -7.65 -24.71
CA MET A 217 -1.02 -8.77 -25.65
C MET A 217 -1.81 -8.38 -26.92
N GLU A 218 -2.16 -7.10 -27.07
CA GLU A 218 -2.92 -6.56 -28.20
C GLU A 218 -4.25 -7.31 -28.45
N ILE A 219 -4.87 -7.83 -27.39
CA ILE A 219 -6.11 -8.60 -27.52
C ILE A 219 -7.27 -7.64 -27.80
N PRO A 220 -7.92 -7.70 -28.98
CA PRO A 220 -9.03 -6.82 -29.33
C PRO A 220 -10.20 -7.01 -28.36
N ARG A 221 -10.98 -5.95 -28.12
CA ARG A 221 -12.09 -5.98 -27.16
C ARG A 221 -13.13 -7.05 -27.51
N GLU A 222 -13.31 -7.33 -28.80
CA GLU A 222 -14.24 -8.32 -29.35
C GLU A 222 -13.84 -9.76 -28.95
N ARG A 223 -12.55 -10.01 -28.72
CA ARG A 223 -12.02 -11.31 -28.26
C ARG A 223 -12.01 -11.46 -26.74
N ARG A 224 -12.27 -10.40 -25.98
CA ARG A 224 -12.31 -10.40 -24.51
C ARG A 224 -13.64 -10.94 -23.99
N THR A 225 -14.00 -12.17 -24.42
CA THR A 225 -15.17 -12.87 -23.91
C THR A 225 -15.05 -13.12 -22.41
N ASP A 226 -16.17 -13.35 -21.74
CA ASP A 226 -16.15 -13.59 -20.29
C ASP A 226 -15.29 -14.79 -19.89
N ALA A 227 -15.34 -15.86 -20.67
CA ALA A 227 -14.51 -17.04 -20.45
C ALA A 227 -13.01 -16.73 -20.58
N TYR A 228 -12.63 -15.94 -21.59
CA TYR A 228 -11.24 -15.54 -21.80
C TYR A 228 -10.73 -14.65 -20.66
N VAL A 229 -11.51 -13.62 -20.30
CA VAL A 229 -11.19 -12.71 -19.19
C VAL A 229 -11.10 -13.47 -17.86
N ASN A 230 -11.98 -14.45 -17.63
CA ASN A 230 -11.93 -15.30 -16.43
C ASN A 230 -10.67 -16.17 -16.41
N SER A 231 -10.30 -16.77 -17.54
CA SER A 231 -9.08 -17.58 -17.67
C SER A 231 -7.82 -16.75 -17.39
N VAL A 232 -7.74 -15.55 -17.97
CA VAL A 232 -6.65 -14.60 -17.70
C VAL A 232 -6.62 -14.19 -16.23
N THR A 233 -7.80 -13.95 -15.63
CA THR A 233 -7.92 -13.62 -14.19
C THR A 233 -7.38 -14.74 -13.30
N VAL A 234 -7.81 -15.99 -13.52
CA VAL A 234 -7.33 -17.14 -12.75
C VAL A 234 -5.82 -17.32 -12.91
N THR A 235 -5.32 -17.20 -14.14
CA THR A 235 -3.89 -17.35 -14.45
C THR A 235 -3.05 -16.27 -13.76
N LEU A 236 -3.43 -15.00 -13.91
CA LEU A 236 -2.73 -13.88 -13.27
C LEU A 236 -2.78 -13.96 -11.75
N LEU A 237 -3.93 -14.30 -11.17
CA LEU A 237 -4.05 -14.46 -9.72
C LEU A 237 -3.18 -15.61 -9.20
N GLY A 238 -3.09 -16.71 -9.96
CA GLY A 238 -2.19 -17.82 -9.68
C GLY A 238 -0.72 -17.40 -9.69
N LEU A 239 -0.30 -16.67 -10.72
CA LEU A 239 1.08 -16.15 -10.84
C LEU A 239 1.43 -15.18 -9.69
N VAL A 240 0.53 -14.24 -9.38
CA VAL A 240 0.72 -13.30 -8.26
C VAL A 240 0.79 -14.05 -6.93
N THR A 241 -0.04 -15.08 -6.75
CA THR A 241 -0.03 -15.91 -5.54
C THR A 241 1.27 -16.72 -5.44
N ALA A 242 1.75 -17.30 -6.54
CA ALA A 242 3.02 -18.01 -6.60
C ALA A 242 4.21 -17.10 -6.25
N ALA A 243 4.23 -15.87 -6.75
CA ALA A 243 5.21 -14.86 -6.35
C ALA A 243 5.08 -14.53 -4.85
N ALA A 244 3.86 -14.37 -4.33
CA ALA A 244 3.59 -14.10 -2.92
C ALA A 244 4.01 -15.22 -1.95
N LEU A 245 4.11 -16.45 -2.44
CA LEU A 245 4.70 -17.57 -1.69
C LEU A 245 6.23 -17.46 -1.55
N LYS A 246 6.90 -16.78 -2.48
CA LYS A 246 8.37 -16.64 -2.49
C LYS A 246 8.88 -15.42 -1.72
N PHE A 247 8.18 -14.29 -1.77
CA PHE A 247 8.59 -13.11 -0.99
C PHE A 247 7.80 -13.04 0.33
N SER A 248 8.53 -12.96 1.45
CA SER A 248 7.98 -12.78 2.79
C SER A 248 7.96 -11.31 3.25
N ASP A 249 8.89 -10.49 2.76
CA ASP A 249 9.06 -9.11 3.18
C ASP A 249 8.14 -8.14 2.41
N ILE A 250 7.12 -7.65 3.10
CA ILE A 250 6.17 -6.65 2.57
C ILE A 250 6.86 -5.31 2.34
N SER A 251 7.74 -4.88 3.24
CA SER A 251 8.47 -3.60 3.15
C SER A 251 9.36 -3.57 1.92
N PHE A 252 10.07 -4.67 1.66
CA PHE A 252 10.87 -4.82 0.44
C PHE A 252 9.99 -4.69 -0.81
N VAL A 253 8.88 -5.42 -0.89
CA VAL A 253 8.02 -5.40 -2.09
C VAL A 253 7.38 -4.03 -2.31
N LEU A 254 6.93 -3.36 -1.25
CA LEU A 254 6.35 -2.02 -1.33
C LEU A 254 7.40 -0.97 -1.72
N SER A 255 8.59 -1.03 -1.14
CA SER A 255 9.66 -0.08 -1.44
C SER A 255 10.25 -0.29 -2.83
N PHE A 256 10.56 -1.53 -3.21
CA PHE A 256 11.11 -1.87 -4.53
C PHE A 256 10.10 -1.62 -5.65
N GLY A 257 8.83 -2.05 -5.47
CA GLY A 257 7.76 -1.79 -6.43
C GLY A 257 7.49 -0.29 -6.61
N GLY A 258 7.56 0.47 -5.53
CA GLY A 258 7.40 1.93 -5.55
C GLY A 258 8.58 2.66 -6.20
N ALA A 259 9.80 2.22 -5.90
CA ALA A 259 11.02 2.77 -6.48
C ALA A 259 11.12 2.53 -7.99
N THR A 260 10.54 1.44 -8.47
CA THR A 260 10.57 1.05 -9.89
C THR A 260 9.29 1.48 -10.61
N LEU A 261 8.27 0.62 -10.61
CA LEU A 261 7.03 0.82 -11.36
C LEU A 261 6.24 2.02 -10.87
N GLY A 262 6.20 2.26 -9.56
CA GLY A 262 5.50 3.42 -9.00
C GLY A 262 6.12 4.73 -9.44
N ASN A 263 7.44 4.84 -9.32
CA ASN A 263 8.18 6.00 -9.77
C ASN A 263 8.02 6.25 -11.28
N ALA A 264 8.01 5.19 -12.09
CA ALA A 264 7.74 5.31 -13.52
C ALA A 264 6.34 5.88 -13.79
N LEU A 265 5.31 5.37 -13.10
CA LEU A 265 3.92 5.80 -13.27
C LEU A 265 3.62 7.20 -12.71
N ILE A 266 4.35 7.65 -11.69
CA ILE A 266 4.12 8.93 -11.02
C ILE A 266 4.93 10.05 -11.66
N TYR A 267 6.20 9.82 -11.96
CA TYR A 267 7.14 10.87 -12.38
C TYR A 267 7.56 10.78 -13.84
N VAL A 268 7.72 9.57 -14.40
CA VAL A 268 8.33 9.39 -15.72
C VAL A 268 7.31 9.43 -16.85
N PHE A 269 6.34 8.51 -16.83
CA PHE A 269 5.37 8.40 -17.92
C PHE A 269 4.49 9.65 -18.06
N PRO A 270 3.95 10.26 -16.98
CA PRO A 270 3.17 11.49 -17.11
C PRO A 270 3.98 12.63 -17.74
N ALA A 271 5.26 12.77 -17.37
CA ALA A 271 6.13 13.78 -17.95
C ALA A 271 6.40 13.52 -19.44
N LEU A 272 6.68 12.28 -19.83
CA LEU A 272 6.86 11.92 -21.24
C LEU A 272 5.60 12.15 -22.07
N MET A 273 4.43 11.72 -21.55
CA MET A 273 3.14 11.92 -22.19
C MET A 273 2.80 13.40 -22.35
N PHE A 274 2.97 14.20 -21.29
CA PHE A 274 2.72 15.64 -21.32
C PHE A 274 3.63 16.33 -22.35
N ARG A 275 4.93 16.02 -22.33
CA ARG A 275 5.88 16.57 -23.31
C ARG A 275 5.53 16.17 -24.75
N GLY A 276 5.13 14.91 -24.97
CA GLY A 276 4.66 14.42 -26.27
C GLY A 276 3.41 15.16 -26.74
N ALA A 277 2.43 15.35 -25.85
CA ALA A 277 1.21 16.10 -26.14
C ALA A 277 1.54 17.57 -26.50
N VAL A 278 2.38 18.25 -25.71
CA VAL A 278 2.77 19.63 -26.01
C VAL A 278 3.48 19.73 -27.37
N ARG A 279 4.37 18.78 -27.67
CA ARG A 279 5.06 18.72 -28.98
C ARG A 279 4.08 18.51 -30.13
N SER A 280 3.05 17.68 -29.96
CA SER A 280 2.05 17.42 -31.01
C SER A 280 1.18 18.62 -31.35
N MET A 281 1.05 19.61 -30.46
CA MET A 281 0.28 20.84 -30.74
C MET A 281 1.06 21.86 -31.59
N GLY A 282 2.36 21.68 -31.78
CA GLY A 282 3.18 22.56 -32.63
C GLY A 282 3.08 24.04 -32.24
N GLU A 283 2.71 24.88 -33.20
CA GLU A 283 2.57 26.33 -33.01
C GLU A 283 1.36 26.72 -32.14
N SER A 284 0.39 25.84 -31.99
CA SER A 284 -0.79 26.06 -31.13
C SER A 284 -0.48 25.95 -29.63
N ALA A 285 0.72 25.45 -29.27
CA ALA A 285 1.16 25.39 -27.89
C ALA A 285 1.59 26.77 -27.38
N THR A 286 0.95 27.24 -26.31
CA THR A 286 1.33 28.48 -25.63
C THR A 286 2.74 28.39 -25.01
N GLU A 287 3.45 29.51 -24.94
CA GLU A 287 4.79 29.59 -24.32
C GLU A 287 4.80 29.15 -22.85
N GLY A 288 3.70 29.39 -22.12
CA GLY A 288 3.52 28.89 -20.76
C GLY A 288 3.57 27.36 -20.70
N LEU A 289 2.87 26.69 -21.62
CA LEU A 289 2.82 25.24 -21.67
C LEU A 289 4.16 24.64 -22.11
N LYS A 290 4.87 25.30 -23.03
CA LYS A 290 6.26 24.94 -23.37
C LYS A 290 7.19 25.05 -22.15
N ARG A 291 7.04 26.09 -21.31
CA ARG A 291 7.79 26.19 -20.04
C ARG A 291 7.44 25.08 -19.06
N GLU A 292 6.17 24.72 -18.93
CA GLU A 292 5.72 23.60 -18.08
C GLU A 292 6.36 22.27 -18.48
N THR A 293 6.68 22.06 -19.76
CA THR A 293 7.41 20.85 -20.18
C THR A 293 8.80 20.71 -19.56
N THR A 294 9.45 21.84 -19.25
CA THR A 294 10.74 21.86 -18.56
C THR A 294 10.58 21.46 -17.10
N VAL A 295 9.52 21.95 -16.45
CA VAL A 295 9.16 21.55 -15.08
C VAL A 295 8.83 20.06 -15.02
N ALA A 296 8.07 19.54 -16.00
CA ALA A 296 7.79 18.12 -16.12
C ALA A 296 9.07 17.28 -16.32
N ALA A 297 10.00 17.76 -17.14
CA ALA A 297 11.30 17.09 -17.32
C ALA A 297 12.14 17.08 -16.02
N ALA A 298 12.12 18.17 -15.25
CA ALA A 298 12.79 18.22 -13.96
C ALA A 298 12.19 17.21 -12.95
N HIS A 299 10.86 17.11 -12.89
CA HIS A 299 10.17 16.10 -12.06
C HIS A 299 10.50 14.68 -12.50
N MET A 300 10.59 14.42 -13.80
CA MET A 300 11.01 13.13 -14.34
C MET A 300 12.43 12.77 -13.89
N VAL A 301 13.39 13.70 -14.00
CA VAL A 301 14.78 13.47 -13.57
C VAL A 301 14.84 13.20 -12.06
N LEU A 302 14.12 14.01 -11.27
CA LEU A 302 14.01 13.79 -9.83
C LEU A 302 13.46 12.39 -9.51
N GLY A 303 12.37 11.99 -10.19
CA GLY A 303 11.82 10.65 -10.08
C GLY A 303 12.85 9.58 -10.41
N VAL A 304 13.55 9.68 -11.55
CA VAL A 304 14.59 8.68 -11.93
C VAL A 304 15.67 8.57 -10.85
N VAL A 305 16.15 9.68 -10.29
CA VAL A 305 17.14 9.67 -9.20
C VAL A 305 16.58 9.00 -7.95
N LEU A 306 15.40 9.42 -7.49
CA LEU A 306 14.76 8.87 -6.28
C LEU A 306 14.45 7.38 -6.43
N GLY A 307 13.91 6.96 -7.57
CA GLY A 307 13.62 5.57 -7.89
C GLY A 307 14.89 4.71 -7.96
N THR A 308 15.96 5.22 -8.57
CA THR A 308 17.24 4.49 -8.66
C THR A 308 17.85 4.30 -7.27
N LEU A 309 17.96 5.38 -6.48
CA LEU A 309 18.47 5.31 -5.10
C LEU A 309 17.58 4.41 -4.24
N GLY A 310 16.27 4.56 -4.34
CA GLY A 310 15.29 3.75 -3.65
C GLY A 310 15.41 2.25 -3.94
N ALA A 311 15.58 1.88 -5.21
CA ALA A 311 15.75 0.49 -5.59
C ALA A 311 17.08 -0.08 -5.06
N ILE A 312 18.16 0.69 -5.14
CA ILE A 312 19.47 0.30 -4.57
C ILE A 312 19.35 0.07 -3.06
N TYR A 313 18.70 0.98 -2.33
CA TYR A 313 18.55 0.85 -0.88
C TYR A 313 17.54 -0.21 -0.47
N ALA A 314 16.47 -0.45 -1.24
CA ALA A 314 15.55 -1.55 -1.00
C ALA A 314 16.26 -2.91 -1.12
N VAL A 315 17.12 -3.08 -2.13
CA VAL A 315 17.90 -4.31 -2.32
C VAL A 315 19.03 -4.43 -1.31
N LYS A 316 19.68 -3.34 -0.89
CA LYS A 316 20.71 -3.40 0.16
C LYS A 316 20.12 -3.65 1.55
N GLY A 317 18.93 -3.11 1.82
CA GLY A 317 18.22 -3.28 3.08
C GLY A 317 17.83 -4.72 3.38
N THR A 318 17.66 -5.58 2.36
CA THR A 318 17.37 -7.01 2.54
C THR A 318 18.60 -7.83 2.93
N GLY A 319 19.82 -7.29 2.77
CA GLY A 319 21.09 -7.95 3.13
C GLY A 319 21.63 -7.59 4.52
N GLY A 320 21.06 -6.57 5.17
CA GLY A 320 21.43 -6.15 6.52
C GLY A 320 20.39 -6.60 7.53
N GLY A 321 20.60 -7.78 8.12
CA GLY A 321 19.88 -8.15 9.33
C GLY A 321 20.09 -7.07 10.39
N HIS A 322 19.01 -6.43 10.78
CA HIS A 322 18.89 -5.66 12.00
C HIS A 322 17.93 -6.41 12.92
#